data_AF-A0A3N2EUP8-F1
#
_entry.id   AF-A0A3N2EUP8-F1
#
_cell.length_a   1.000
_cell.length_b   1.000
_cell.length_c   1.000
_cell.angle_alpha   90.00
_cell.angle_beta   90.00
_cell.angle_gamma   90.00
#
_symmetry.space_group_name_H-M   'P 1'
#
loop_
_entity.id
_entity.type
_entity.pdbx_description
1 polymer ?
#
loop_
_entity_poly.entity_id
_entity_poly.type
_entity_poly.pdbx_seq_one_letter_code
_entity_poly.pdbx_strand_id
1 'polypeptide(L)'
;MTNTLSGYVYILEVADIDLPVCKIGMTTRDPVARCQEINKSSTGDFIWSVAYSFAVNDCQKFERLIHHKLTPLRQKRREFFNLGADDACKAIVSILESQQDIKTITLADVAPSAIQNPEMKTKKTKRPQHTFTTRHDAAEYSALLQSFCTILGIKGRPFGQLNKPFFGMSDGHEGVQWNISLRPQDNIARIGVNLEGLMYKNWPISRLIQSELSTPRLLDVIQELDPANEVSMTFARDAWQVASRPEIKEKYIGGKSFTLSELTAGQWQGVLKEALECLEKAHHYQKRSQQAVTVIKKDGDHQLRTMQVSPHLTIWSSFTLSSADEQTLRARINQLDAIYRWMNQVS
;
A
#
# COMPACT_ATOMS: atom_id res chain seq x y z
N MET A 1 24.63 8.97 -37.63
CA MET A 1 25.04 7.92 -36.68
C MET A 1 23.99 7.86 -35.60
N THR A 2 23.15 6.81 -35.58
CA THR A 2 22.16 6.62 -34.51
C THR A 2 22.90 6.25 -33.24
N ASN A 3 22.77 7.06 -32.20
CA ASN A 3 23.48 6.88 -30.93
C ASN A 3 22.94 5.61 -30.25
N THR A 4 23.61 4.47 -30.43
CA THR A 4 23.26 3.19 -29.79
C THR A 4 23.72 3.23 -28.34
N LEU A 5 22.79 3.06 -27.40
CA LEU A 5 23.10 3.11 -25.97
C LEU A 5 23.22 1.69 -25.42
N SER A 6 24.45 1.17 -25.40
CA SER A 6 24.75 -0.12 -24.78
C SER A 6 24.44 -0.09 -23.28
N GLY A 7 23.88 -1.17 -22.75
CA GLY A 7 23.52 -1.27 -21.36
C GLY A 7 22.72 -2.53 -21.06
N TYR A 8 22.00 -2.51 -19.95
CA TYR A 8 21.19 -3.62 -19.48
C TYR A 8 19.71 -3.32 -19.61
N VAL A 9 18.94 -4.33 -20.03
CA VAL A 9 17.51 -4.44 -19.69
C VAL A 9 17.40 -5.43 -18.53
N TYR A 10 16.72 -5.04 -17.46
CA TYR A 10 16.55 -5.88 -16.28
C TYR A 10 15.08 -6.18 -16.00
N ILE A 11 14.85 -7.31 -15.37
CA ILE A 11 13.59 -7.69 -14.76
C ILE A 11 13.81 -7.66 -13.25
N LEU A 12 13.02 -6.85 -12.56
CA LEU A 12 12.92 -6.90 -11.13
C LEU A 12 11.69 -7.69 -10.71
N GLU A 13 11.87 -8.56 -9.75
CA GLU A 13 10.81 -9.22 -9.03
C GLU A 13 10.65 -8.60 -7.64
N VAL A 14 9.53 -8.88 -7.00
CA VAL A 14 9.34 -8.51 -5.61
C VAL A 14 10.24 -9.42 -4.77
N ALA A 15 11.24 -8.83 -4.09
CA ALA A 15 12.30 -9.57 -3.41
C ALA A 15 11.78 -10.48 -2.28
N ASP A 16 10.67 -10.07 -1.69
CA ASP A 16 10.23 -10.55 -0.38
C ASP A 16 8.87 -11.26 -0.43
N ILE A 17 8.17 -11.29 -1.58
CA ILE A 17 6.89 -12.00 -1.78
C ILE A 17 6.79 -12.48 -3.24
N ASP A 18 6.35 -13.71 -3.46
CA ASP A 18 6.00 -14.20 -4.80
C ASP A 18 4.66 -13.60 -5.25
N LEU A 19 4.75 -12.60 -6.14
CA LEU A 19 3.60 -11.97 -6.76
C LEU A 19 3.76 -12.11 -8.28
N PRO A 20 2.66 -12.28 -9.04
CA PRO A 20 2.68 -12.27 -10.50
C PRO A 20 2.81 -10.83 -11.02
N VAL A 21 3.80 -10.10 -10.51
CA VAL A 21 4.14 -8.73 -10.89
C VAL A 21 5.66 -8.60 -10.98
N CYS A 22 6.11 -7.99 -12.06
CA CYS A 22 7.51 -7.63 -12.24
C CYS A 22 7.63 -6.19 -12.72
N LYS A 23 8.82 -5.61 -12.55
CA LYS A 23 9.20 -4.33 -13.15
C LYS A 23 10.25 -4.59 -14.22
N ILE A 24 10.01 -4.11 -15.43
CA ILE A 24 10.98 -4.21 -16.53
C ILE A 24 11.52 -2.81 -16.83
N GLY A 25 12.82 -2.64 -16.77
CA GLY A 25 13.46 -1.34 -17.03
C GLY A 25 14.86 -1.48 -17.62
N MET A 26 15.53 -0.36 -17.84
CA MET A 26 16.89 -0.32 -18.37
C MET A 26 17.86 0.52 -17.53
N THR A 27 19.15 0.26 -17.70
CA THR A 27 20.24 1.04 -17.10
C THR A 27 21.52 0.88 -17.92
N THR A 28 22.34 1.92 -17.99
CA THR A 28 23.71 1.84 -18.53
C THR A 28 24.74 1.49 -17.44
N ARG A 29 24.31 1.45 -16.19
CA ARG A 29 25.10 1.06 -15.01
C ARG A 29 24.71 -0.35 -14.55
N ASP A 30 25.39 -0.86 -13.53
CA ASP A 30 25.05 -2.14 -12.90
C ASP A 30 23.55 -2.23 -12.48
N PRO A 31 22.81 -3.27 -12.92
CA PRO A 31 21.41 -3.48 -12.55
C PRO A 31 21.18 -3.60 -11.04
N VAL A 32 22.11 -4.19 -10.29
CA VAL A 32 21.96 -4.33 -8.83
C VAL A 32 22.05 -2.95 -8.15
N ALA A 33 23.02 -2.13 -8.52
CA ALA A 33 23.12 -0.74 -8.06
C ALA A 33 21.86 0.08 -8.41
N ARG A 34 21.33 -0.08 -9.64
CA ARG A 34 20.09 0.59 -10.05
C ARG A 34 18.89 0.12 -9.24
N CYS A 35 18.79 -1.18 -8.96
CA CYS A 35 17.76 -1.76 -8.10
C CYS A 35 17.81 -1.16 -6.69
N GLN A 36 19.01 -1.01 -6.11
CA GLN A 36 19.19 -0.37 -4.80
C GLN A 36 18.74 1.10 -4.78
N GLU A 37 18.97 1.86 -5.85
CA GLU A 37 18.46 3.23 -5.97
C GLU A 37 16.95 3.29 -6.04
N ILE A 38 16.33 2.39 -6.80
CA ILE A 38 14.88 2.27 -6.90
C ILE A 38 14.29 1.98 -5.53
N ASN A 39 14.88 1.05 -4.78
CA ASN A 39 14.46 0.70 -3.42
C ASN A 39 14.67 1.83 -2.39
N LYS A 40 15.61 2.75 -2.64
CA LYS A 40 15.83 3.95 -1.81
C LYS A 40 14.86 5.09 -2.15
N SER A 41 14.21 5.05 -3.32
CA SER A 41 13.25 6.07 -3.72
C SER A 41 11.97 5.98 -2.89
N SER A 42 11.44 7.11 -2.46
CA SER A 42 10.21 7.22 -1.65
C SER A 42 8.90 6.87 -2.40
N THR A 43 9.01 6.25 -3.58
CA THR A 43 7.94 5.99 -4.55
C THR A 43 7.73 4.51 -4.86
N GLY A 44 8.45 3.59 -4.22
CA GLY A 44 8.37 2.16 -4.51
C GLY A 44 7.27 1.45 -3.74
N ASP A 45 6.34 0.79 -4.43
CA ASP A 45 5.30 -0.06 -3.79
C ASP A 45 5.85 -1.40 -3.29
N PHE A 46 6.95 -1.86 -3.87
CA PHE A 46 7.60 -3.14 -3.58
C PHE A 46 9.09 -2.93 -3.32
N ILE A 47 9.70 -3.80 -2.50
CA ILE A 47 11.14 -4.00 -2.51
C ILE A 47 11.47 -4.89 -3.69
N TRP A 48 12.34 -4.40 -4.55
CA TRP A 48 12.74 -5.09 -5.76
C TRP A 48 14.04 -5.86 -5.56
N SER A 49 14.14 -7.06 -6.12
CA SER A 49 15.40 -7.76 -6.39
C SER A 49 15.57 -7.89 -7.91
N VAL A 50 16.82 -7.97 -8.37
CA VAL A 50 17.10 -8.27 -9.77
C VAL A 50 16.89 -9.76 -9.97
N ALA A 51 15.86 -10.15 -10.71
CA ALA A 51 15.61 -11.53 -11.09
C ALA A 51 16.44 -11.91 -12.33
N TYR A 52 16.42 -11.04 -13.34
CA TYR A 52 17.11 -11.26 -14.60
C TYR A 52 17.71 -9.96 -15.13
N SER A 53 18.79 -10.06 -15.91
CA SER A 53 19.33 -8.93 -16.67
C SER A 53 19.96 -9.38 -17.97
N PHE A 54 19.84 -8.54 -19.00
CA PHE A 54 20.31 -8.79 -20.36
C PHE A 54 21.17 -7.62 -20.80
N ALA A 55 22.47 -7.86 -21.00
CA ALA A 55 23.37 -6.88 -21.58
C ALA A 55 23.15 -6.84 -23.10
N VAL A 56 22.79 -5.68 -23.64
CA VAL A 56 22.49 -5.50 -25.07
C VAL A 56 23.16 -4.25 -25.64
N ASN A 57 23.36 -4.26 -26.96
CA ASN A 57 23.96 -3.14 -27.71
C ASN A 57 23.08 -1.87 -27.78
N ASP A 58 21.77 -1.97 -27.50
CA ASP A 58 20.85 -0.83 -27.43
C ASP A 58 19.73 -1.09 -26.40
N CYS A 59 20.00 -0.81 -25.13
CA CYS A 59 19.06 -1.11 -24.04
C CYS A 59 17.81 -0.22 -24.07
N GLN A 60 17.94 1.01 -24.56
CA GLN A 60 16.82 1.96 -24.66
C GLN A 60 15.84 1.56 -25.76
N LYS A 61 16.35 1.11 -26.92
CA LYS A 61 15.49 0.56 -27.97
C LYS A 61 14.83 -0.74 -27.52
N PHE A 62 15.58 -1.61 -26.85
CA PHE A 62 15.08 -2.90 -26.42
C PHE A 62 13.98 -2.78 -25.35
N GLU A 63 14.17 -1.95 -24.33
CA GLU A 63 13.16 -1.68 -23.30
C GLU A 63 11.85 -1.18 -23.92
N ARG A 64 11.92 -0.20 -24.83
CA ARG A 64 10.74 0.35 -25.50
C ARG A 64 9.98 -0.72 -26.29
N LEU A 65 10.69 -1.60 -27.00
CA LEU A 65 10.09 -2.70 -27.73
C LEU A 65 9.38 -3.69 -26.79
N ILE A 66 10.01 -4.07 -25.69
CA ILE A 66 9.42 -4.96 -24.68
C ILE A 66 8.17 -4.33 -24.08
N HIS A 67 8.25 -3.06 -23.66
CA HIS A 67 7.11 -2.34 -23.09
C HIS A 67 5.94 -2.24 -24.07
N HIS A 68 6.23 -2.08 -25.37
CA HIS A 68 5.21 -2.06 -26.41
C HIS A 68 4.56 -3.43 -26.59
N LYS A 69 5.35 -4.50 -26.78
CA LYS A 69 4.84 -5.87 -26.98
C LYS A 69 4.07 -6.39 -25.76
N LEU A 70 4.46 -6.00 -24.55
CA LEU A 70 3.81 -6.40 -23.30
C LEU A 70 2.77 -5.39 -22.80
N THR A 71 2.34 -4.44 -23.63
CA THR A 71 1.32 -3.42 -23.28
C THR A 71 0.06 -4.00 -22.63
N PRO A 72 -0.53 -5.13 -23.11
CA PRO A 72 -1.73 -5.70 -22.48
C PRO A 72 -1.55 -6.11 -21.02
N LEU A 73 -0.32 -6.45 -20.62
CA LEU A 73 0.03 -6.87 -19.27
C LEU A 73 0.56 -5.69 -18.43
N ARG A 74 0.85 -4.55 -19.06
CA ARG A 74 1.46 -3.38 -18.42
C ARG A 74 0.44 -2.59 -17.60
N GLN A 75 0.79 -2.26 -16.36
CA GLN A 75 0.00 -1.36 -15.51
C GLN A 75 0.06 0.07 -16.08
N LYS A 76 -1.11 0.74 -16.15
CA LYS A 76 -1.23 2.07 -16.76
C LYS A 76 -0.25 3.06 -16.13
N ARG A 77 0.53 3.75 -16.99
CA ARG A 77 1.52 4.80 -16.64
C ARG A 77 2.67 4.32 -15.75
N ARG A 78 2.91 3.01 -15.66
CA ARG A 78 3.99 2.43 -14.85
C ARG A 78 4.83 1.47 -15.67
N GLU A 79 5.99 1.12 -15.14
CA GLU A 79 6.88 0.09 -15.72
C GLU A 79 6.63 -1.28 -15.06
N PHE A 80 5.42 -1.49 -14.53
CA PHE A 80 5.02 -2.72 -13.85
C PHE A 80 4.17 -3.55 -14.78
N PHE A 81 4.31 -4.86 -14.71
CA PHE A 81 3.60 -5.78 -15.58
C PHE A 81 2.98 -6.90 -14.73
N ASN A 82 1.72 -7.25 -15.02
CA ASN A 82 0.97 -8.30 -14.31
C ASN A 82 1.37 -9.69 -14.84
N LEU A 83 2.65 -10.02 -14.74
CA LEU A 83 3.23 -11.35 -14.94
C LEU A 83 4.46 -11.52 -14.03
N GLY A 84 4.77 -12.77 -13.66
CA GLY A 84 5.95 -13.11 -12.88
C GLY A 84 7.26 -12.92 -13.66
N ALA A 85 8.38 -12.84 -12.94
CA ALA A 85 9.69 -12.58 -13.54
C ALA A 85 10.15 -13.67 -14.51
N ASP A 86 9.82 -14.94 -14.23
CA ASP A 86 10.16 -16.08 -15.09
C ASP A 86 9.44 -16.03 -16.44
N ASP A 87 8.15 -15.69 -16.43
CA ASP A 87 7.37 -15.56 -17.67
C ASP A 87 7.75 -14.30 -18.45
N ALA A 88 8.11 -13.22 -17.75
CA ALA A 88 8.71 -12.05 -18.36
C ALA A 88 10.07 -12.40 -19.01
N CYS A 89 10.89 -13.23 -18.36
CA CYS A 89 12.17 -13.68 -18.91
C CYS A 89 11.96 -14.46 -20.22
N LYS A 90 11.05 -15.45 -20.23
CA LYS A 90 10.71 -16.21 -21.44
C LYS A 90 10.23 -15.30 -22.58
N ALA A 91 9.36 -14.33 -22.26
CA ALA A 91 8.86 -13.38 -23.24
C ALA A 91 9.99 -12.48 -23.79
N ILE A 92 10.87 -11.96 -22.93
CA ILE A 92 11.99 -11.10 -23.35
C ILE A 92 12.99 -11.87 -24.22
N VAL A 93 13.31 -13.11 -23.87
CA VAL A 93 14.18 -13.98 -24.68
C VAL A 93 13.57 -14.20 -26.08
N SER A 94 12.29 -14.55 -26.16
CA SER A 94 11.59 -14.72 -27.43
C SER A 94 11.56 -13.42 -28.26
N ILE A 95 11.38 -12.27 -27.60
CA ILE A 95 11.44 -10.97 -28.29
C ILE A 95 12.85 -10.74 -28.83
N LEU A 96 13.90 -10.98 -28.04
CA LEU A 96 15.29 -10.78 -28.43
C LEU A 96 15.68 -11.64 -29.64
N GLU A 97 15.34 -12.92 -29.63
CA GLU A 97 15.61 -13.86 -30.73
C GLU A 97 14.92 -13.46 -32.04
N SER A 98 13.80 -12.73 -31.94
CA SER A 98 13.09 -12.19 -33.11
C SER A 98 13.67 -10.90 -33.70
N GLN A 99 14.72 -10.33 -33.09
CA GLN A 99 15.36 -9.08 -33.55
C GLN A 99 16.68 -9.36 -34.28
N GLN A 100 16.99 -8.58 -35.31
CA GLN A 100 18.25 -8.68 -36.06
C GLN A 100 19.28 -7.62 -35.63
N ASP A 101 18.81 -6.54 -35.05
CA ASP A 101 19.53 -5.31 -34.76
C ASP A 101 19.86 -5.12 -33.27
N ILE A 102 19.12 -5.80 -32.39
CA ILE A 102 19.40 -5.88 -30.94
C ILE A 102 20.13 -7.19 -30.67
N LYS A 103 21.33 -7.11 -30.10
CA LYS A 103 22.19 -8.26 -29.84
C LYS A 103 22.66 -8.24 -28.40
N THR A 104 22.76 -9.43 -27.79
CA THR A 104 23.42 -9.61 -26.51
C THR A 104 24.91 -9.26 -26.65
N ILE A 105 25.44 -8.50 -25.70
CA ILE A 105 26.86 -8.12 -25.65
C ILE A 105 27.49 -8.66 -24.37
N THR A 106 28.83 -8.75 -24.38
CA THR A 106 29.59 -9.25 -23.22
C THR A 106 29.71 -8.16 -22.16
N LEU A 107 29.80 -8.53 -20.88
CA LEU A 107 29.96 -7.57 -19.76
C LEU A 107 31.19 -6.65 -19.92
N ALA A 108 32.22 -7.09 -20.66
CA ALA A 108 33.40 -6.30 -20.99
C ALA A 108 33.10 -5.11 -21.92
N ASP A 109 32.03 -5.18 -22.71
CA ASP A 109 31.67 -4.20 -23.75
C ASP A 109 30.77 -3.07 -23.22
N VAL A 110 30.32 -3.14 -21.96
CA VAL A 110 29.38 -2.18 -21.35
C VAL A 110 30.10 -0.99 -20.66
N ALA A 111 31.44 -0.99 -20.59
CA ALA A 111 32.21 0.14 -20.06
C ALA A 111 32.67 1.09 -21.19
N PRO A 112 32.36 2.39 -21.07
CA PRO A 112 33.47 3.28 -20.70
C PRO A 112 33.12 4.37 -19.67
N SER A 113 34.12 4.68 -18.84
CA SER A 113 34.27 5.88 -18.00
C SER A 113 33.51 5.94 -16.67
N ALA A 114 34.08 5.34 -15.61
CA ALA A 114 34.32 6.02 -14.34
C ALA A 114 35.42 5.29 -13.55
N ILE A 115 36.46 6.05 -13.22
CA ILE A 115 37.75 5.65 -12.66
C ILE A 115 37.63 5.26 -11.17
N GLN A 116 38.25 4.11 -10.85
CA GLN A 116 39.02 3.71 -9.66
C GLN A 116 38.60 4.21 -8.27
N ASN A 117 38.31 3.26 -7.37
CA ASN A 117 39.18 3.04 -6.21
C ASN A 117 38.95 1.65 -5.57
N PRO A 118 40.01 0.83 -5.42
CA PRO A 118 39.96 -0.40 -4.65
C PRO A 118 40.45 -0.12 -3.23
N GLU A 119 39.56 -0.08 -2.24
CA GLU A 119 39.94 -0.37 -0.86
C GLU A 119 38.70 -0.68 0.00
N MET A 120 38.47 -1.98 0.20
CA MET A 120 37.63 -2.50 1.27
C MET A 120 38.23 -2.06 2.61
N LYS A 121 37.51 -1.21 3.36
CA LYS A 121 37.64 -1.14 4.82
C LYS A 121 36.28 -1.32 5.47
N THR A 122 36.11 -2.52 6.00
CA THR A 122 35.05 -2.99 6.88
C THR A 122 34.93 -2.08 8.12
N LYS A 123 34.06 -1.07 8.07
CA LYS A 123 33.56 -0.41 9.29
C LYS A 123 32.24 -1.05 9.71
N LYS A 124 32.33 -1.93 10.71
CA LYS A 124 31.19 -2.43 11.49
C LYS A 124 30.50 -1.25 12.15
N THR A 125 29.46 -0.72 11.53
CA THR A 125 28.45 0.10 12.19
C THR A 125 27.35 -0.83 12.69
N LYS A 126 27.04 -0.77 13.99
CA LYS A 126 25.95 -1.54 14.61
C LYS A 126 24.64 -1.17 13.91
N ARG A 127 24.11 -2.10 13.11
CA ARG A 127 22.80 -1.98 12.48
C ARG A 127 21.72 -2.18 13.55
N PRO A 128 20.63 -1.39 13.55
CA PRO A 128 19.43 -1.77 14.29
C PRO A 128 18.90 -3.09 13.71
N GLN A 129 18.55 -4.04 14.58
CA GLN A 129 17.93 -5.31 14.21
C GLN A 129 16.54 -5.04 13.62
N HIS A 130 16.46 -4.85 12.30
CA HIS A 130 15.24 -5.19 11.58
C HIS A 130 15.31 -6.68 11.28
N THR A 131 14.47 -7.46 11.95
CA THR A 131 14.17 -8.84 11.60
C THR A 131 13.52 -8.83 10.22
N PHE A 132 14.30 -9.18 9.19
CA PHE A 132 13.79 -9.36 7.85
C PHE A 132 12.91 -10.61 7.84
N THR A 133 11.69 -10.48 7.32
CA THR A 133 10.76 -11.58 7.06
C THR A 133 11.45 -12.62 6.18
N THR A 134 11.41 -13.89 6.56
CA THR A 134 12.00 -14.99 5.79
C THR A 134 11.09 -15.34 4.60
N ARG A 135 11.62 -16.08 3.62
CA ARG A 135 10.84 -16.60 2.48
C ARG A 135 9.65 -17.47 2.94
N HIS A 136 9.77 -18.12 4.10
CA HIS A 136 8.70 -18.91 4.71
C HIS A 136 7.58 -18.00 5.24
N ASP A 137 7.94 -16.96 5.98
CA ASP A 137 6.99 -15.96 6.49
C ASP A 137 6.21 -15.30 5.33
N ALA A 138 6.88 -15.03 4.21
CA ALA A 138 6.26 -14.46 3.02
C ALA A 138 5.19 -15.37 2.38
N ALA A 139 5.41 -16.68 2.38
CA ALA A 139 4.45 -17.65 1.86
C ALA A 139 3.22 -17.74 2.77
N GLU A 140 3.41 -17.76 4.09
CA GLU A 140 2.32 -17.74 5.08
C GLU A 140 1.47 -16.47 4.97
N TYR A 141 2.12 -15.30 4.85
CA TYR A 141 1.40 -14.03 4.69
C TYR A 141 0.63 -13.98 3.38
N SER A 142 1.21 -14.48 2.29
CA SER A 142 0.53 -14.55 0.99
C SER A 142 -0.68 -15.47 1.03
N ALA A 143 -0.53 -16.65 1.66
CA ALA A 143 -1.64 -17.56 1.86
C ALA A 143 -2.77 -16.91 2.67
N LEU A 144 -2.43 -16.19 3.75
CA LEU A 144 -3.41 -15.48 4.57
C LEU A 144 -4.14 -14.36 3.80
N LEU A 145 -3.40 -13.54 3.04
CA LEU A 145 -3.99 -12.50 2.18
C LEU A 145 -4.88 -13.09 1.08
N GLN A 146 -4.47 -14.23 0.50
CA GLN A 146 -5.25 -14.93 -0.50
C GLN A 146 -6.52 -15.53 0.10
N SER A 147 -6.45 -16.10 1.30
CA SER A 147 -7.62 -16.60 2.03
C SER A 147 -8.62 -15.49 2.30
N PHE A 148 -8.18 -14.30 2.69
CA PHE A 148 -9.06 -13.12 2.81
C PHE A 148 -9.81 -12.83 1.50
N CYS A 149 -9.11 -12.81 0.37
CA CYS A 149 -9.73 -12.59 -0.94
C CYS A 149 -10.74 -13.69 -1.29
N THR A 150 -10.37 -14.95 -1.06
CA THR A 150 -11.22 -16.11 -1.34
C THR A 150 -12.49 -16.11 -0.48
N ILE A 151 -12.38 -15.81 0.81
CA ILE A 151 -13.53 -15.76 1.74
C ILE A 151 -14.54 -14.70 1.29
N LEU A 152 -14.07 -13.52 0.87
CA LEU A 152 -14.94 -12.43 0.42
C LEU A 152 -15.34 -12.54 -1.07
N GLY A 153 -14.77 -13.47 -1.83
CA GLY A 153 -15.03 -13.61 -3.27
C GLY A 153 -14.52 -12.43 -4.11
N ILE A 154 -13.42 -11.81 -3.71
CA ILE A 154 -12.85 -10.60 -4.31
C ILE A 154 -11.50 -10.88 -4.98
N LYS A 155 -11.10 -10.02 -5.91
CA LYS A 155 -9.74 -10.05 -6.48
C LYS A 155 -8.68 -9.55 -5.50
N GLY A 156 -9.04 -8.60 -4.65
CA GLY A 156 -8.11 -7.90 -3.77
C GLY A 156 -7.34 -6.78 -4.49
N ARG A 157 -7.07 -5.70 -3.74
CA ARG A 157 -6.18 -4.61 -4.12
C ARG A 157 -5.12 -4.44 -3.03
N PRO A 158 -3.82 -4.61 -3.33
CA PRO A 158 -2.78 -4.52 -2.31
C PRO A 158 -2.58 -3.07 -1.86
N PHE A 159 -2.20 -2.89 -0.59
CA PHE A 159 -1.80 -1.61 -0.01
C PHE A 159 -0.68 -1.77 1.03
N GLY A 160 -0.05 -0.64 1.39
CA GLY A 160 1.10 -0.61 2.29
C GLY A 160 2.37 -1.15 1.63
N GLN A 161 3.44 -1.31 2.42
CA GLN A 161 4.76 -1.73 1.92
C GLN A 161 5.42 -2.65 2.96
N LEU A 162 6.13 -3.68 2.53
CA LEU A 162 6.81 -4.63 3.44
C LEU A 162 7.92 -4.01 4.29
N ASN A 163 8.58 -2.96 3.78
CA ASN A 163 9.58 -2.19 4.51
C ASN A 163 8.96 -1.11 5.42
N LYS A 164 7.63 -1.01 5.44
CA LYS A 164 6.85 -0.20 6.37
C LYS A 164 6.28 -1.11 7.44
N PRO A 165 5.88 -0.56 8.60
CA PRO A 165 5.38 -1.39 9.70
C PRO A 165 4.14 -2.22 9.35
N PHE A 166 3.45 -1.94 8.23
CA PHE A 166 2.28 -2.67 7.80
C PHE A 166 2.09 -2.72 6.27
N PHE A 167 1.44 -3.80 5.81
CA PHE A 167 0.94 -4.00 4.45
C PHE A 167 -0.35 -4.83 4.47
N GLY A 168 -1.06 -4.93 3.35
CA GLY A 168 -2.38 -5.56 3.35
C GLY A 168 -3.08 -5.66 2.00
N MET A 169 -4.35 -6.05 2.05
CA MET A 169 -5.24 -6.20 0.89
C MET A 169 -6.60 -5.59 1.19
N SER A 170 -7.18 -4.86 0.23
CA SER A 170 -8.55 -4.35 0.30
C SER A 170 -9.44 -4.99 -0.75
N ASP A 171 -10.76 -4.90 -0.60
CA ASP A 171 -11.71 -5.28 -1.66
C ASP A 171 -11.72 -4.30 -2.85
N GLY A 172 -11.21 -3.09 -2.65
CA GLY A 172 -11.14 -2.04 -3.67
C GLY A 172 -12.49 -1.41 -4.02
N HIS A 173 -13.53 -1.63 -3.21
CA HIS A 173 -14.87 -1.10 -3.44
C HIS A 173 -14.93 0.43 -3.31
N GLU A 174 -15.83 1.13 -3.99
CA GLU A 174 -16.04 2.57 -3.75
C GLU A 174 -16.97 2.78 -2.57
N GLY A 175 -16.54 3.57 -1.57
CA GLY A 175 -17.29 3.78 -0.34
C GLY A 175 -16.76 2.91 0.81
N VAL A 176 -17.63 2.08 1.40
CA VAL A 176 -17.27 1.15 2.46
C VAL A 176 -16.44 0.01 1.88
N GLN A 177 -15.31 -0.31 2.51
CA GLN A 177 -14.39 -1.35 2.04
C GLN A 177 -13.99 -2.30 3.17
N TRP A 178 -13.82 -3.57 2.81
CA TRP A 178 -13.09 -4.54 3.62
C TRP A 178 -11.58 -4.43 3.42
N ASN A 179 -10.83 -4.61 4.50
CA ASN A 179 -9.38 -4.64 4.50
C ASN A 179 -8.84 -5.73 5.42
N ILE A 180 -7.71 -6.31 5.02
CA ILE A 180 -6.80 -7.05 5.90
C ILE A 180 -5.46 -6.30 5.97
N SER A 181 -4.91 -6.11 7.17
CA SER A 181 -3.60 -5.50 7.39
C SER A 181 -2.74 -6.40 8.26
N LEU A 182 -1.50 -6.62 7.83
CA LEU A 182 -0.49 -7.40 8.51
C LEU A 182 0.62 -6.49 9.06
N ARG A 183 1.05 -6.76 10.28
CA ARG A 183 2.20 -6.14 10.96
C ARG A 183 3.11 -7.24 11.50
N PRO A 184 3.99 -7.81 10.66
CA PRO A 184 4.83 -8.93 11.06
C PRO A 184 5.71 -8.66 12.28
N GLN A 185 6.26 -7.44 12.38
CA GLN A 185 7.14 -7.05 13.49
C GLN A 185 6.45 -7.11 14.86
N ASP A 186 5.13 -6.88 14.87
CA ASP A 186 4.33 -6.90 16.09
C ASP A 186 3.60 -8.25 16.29
N ASN A 187 3.75 -9.20 15.35
CA ASN A 187 2.96 -10.44 15.26
C ASN A 187 1.43 -10.19 15.24
N ILE A 188 0.99 -9.08 14.62
CA ILE A 188 -0.42 -8.67 14.59
C ILE A 188 -0.95 -8.67 13.16
N ALA A 189 -2.13 -9.26 12.98
CA ALA A 189 -2.98 -9.08 11.82
C ALA A 189 -4.31 -8.43 12.22
N ARG A 190 -4.97 -7.76 11.28
CA ARG A 190 -6.24 -7.07 11.50
C ARG A 190 -7.16 -7.25 10.31
N ILE A 191 -8.42 -7.60 10.56
CA ILE A 191 -9.51 -7.41 9.60
C ILE A 191 -10.22 -6.12 9.97
N GLY A 192 -10.59 -5.33 8.97
CA GLY A 192 -11.31 -4.10 9.23
C GLY A 192 -12.23 -3.68 8.12
N VAL A 193 -13.14 -2.81 8.52
CA VAL A 193 -14.06 -2.10 7.64
C VAL A 193 -13.67 -0.63 7.72
N ASN A 194 -13.50 0.03 6.59
CA ASN A 194 -13.26 1.47 6.56
C ASN A 194 -14.19 2.19 5.60
N LEU A 195 -14.28 3.50 5.82
CA LEU A 195 -14.91 4.45 4.91
C LEU A 195 -14.02 5.69 4.83
N GLU A 196 -13.47 5.91 3.64
CA GLU A 196 -12.56 7.03 3.41
C GLU A 196 -13.31 8.33 3.08
N GLY A 197 -12.72 9.47 3.46
CA GLY A 197 -13.11 10.81 3.01
C GLY A 197 -12.70 11.14 1.57
N LEU A 198 -12.84 10.17 0.68
CA LEU A 198 -12.66 10.35 -0.76
C LEU A 198 -13.94 10.93 -1.39
N MET A 199 -13.76 11.67 -2.48
CA MET A 199 -14.84 12.29 -3.23
C MET A 199 -15.55 11.24 -4.11
N TYR A 200 -16.19 10.28 -3.47
CA TYR A 200 -17.10 9.35 -4.13
C TYR A 200 -18.41 10.04 -4.52
N LYS A 201 -19.21 9.38 -5.35
CA LYS A 201 -20.58 9.82 -5.63
C LYS A 201 -21.36 9.94 -4.31
N ASN A 202 -21.95 11.12 -4.07
CA ASN A 202 -22.77 11.45 -2.89
C ASN A 202 -22.07 11.50 -1.52
N TRP A 203 -20.73 11.49 -1.46
CA TRP A 203 -19.96 11.63 -0.21
C TRP A 203 -20.40 10.70 0.94
N PRO A 204 -20.19 9.38 0.83
CA PRO A 204 -20.77 8.44 1.77
C PRO A 204 -20.39 8.68 3.24
N ILE A 205 -19.16 9.15 3.50
CA ILE A 205 -18.76 9.52 4.86
C ILE A 205 -19.55 10.68 5.44
N SER A 206 -19.95 11.64 4.60
CA SER A 206 -20.78 12.78 4.99
C SER A 206 -22.18 12.32 5.36
N ARG A 207 -22.73 11.37 4.59
CA ARG A 207 -24.05 10.77 4.88
C ARG A 207 -24.01 9.95 6.16
N LEU A 208 -22.96 9.15 6.39
CA LEU A 208 -22.78 8.40 7.63
C LEU A 208 -22.78 9.33 8.84
N ILE A 209 -21.97 10.40 8.78
CA ILE A 209 -21.85 11.34 9.90
C ILE A 209 -23.18 12.03 10.18
N GLN A 210 -23.86 12.52 9.14
CA GLN A 210 -25.15 13.20 9.29
C GLN A 210 -26.26 12.25 9.79
N SER A 211 -26.28 11.02 9.29
CA SER A 211 -27.25 9.99 9.71
C SER A 211 -27.07 9.67 11.19
N GLU A 212 -25.84 9.40 11.64
CA GLU A 212 -25.55 9.07 13.03
C GLU A 212 -25.72 10.26 13.99
N LEU A 213 -25.53 11.50 13.52
CA LEU A 213 -25.87 12.69 14.31
C LEU A 213 -27.39 12.84 14.51
N SER A 214 -28.19 12.41 13.54
CA SER A 214 -29.65 12.51 13.58
C SER A 214 -30.31 11.35 14.32
N THR A 215 -29.81 10.13 14.12
CA THR A 215 -30.31 8.90 14.71
C THR A 215 -29.13 7.96 14.92
N PRO A 216 -28.44 8.04 16.08
CA PRO A 216 -27.29 7.19 16.37
C PRO A 216 -27.70 5.72 16.37
N ARG A 217 -26.98 4.88 15.63
CA ARG A 217 -27.23 3.43 15.57
C ARG A 217 -26.01 2.59 15.90
N LEU A 218 -24.79 3.18 15.82
CA LEU A 218 -23.56 2.42 16.06
C LEU A 218 -23.55 1.74 17.44
N LEU A 219 -24.04 2.41 18.49
CA LEU A 219 -24.04 1.86 19.84
C LEU A 219 -24.94 0.62 19.99
N ASP A 220 -26.04 0.55 19.25
CA ASP A 220 -26.90 -0.62 19.23
C ASP A 220 -26.21 -1.77 18.49
N VAL A 221 -25.56 -1.47 17.37
CA VAL A 221 -24.77 -2.45 16.60
C VAL A 221 -23.61 -3.02 17.44
N ILE A 222 -23.00 -2.20 18.30
CA ILE A 222 -21.94 -2.65 19.22
C ILE A 222 -22.45 -3.71 20.19
N GLN A 223 -23.74 -3.67 20.59
CA GLN A 223 -24.32 -4.67 21.50
C GLN A 223 -24.48 -6.05 20.84
N GLU A 224 -24.49 -6.12 19.50
CA GLU A 224 -24.52 -7.39 18.76
C GLU A 224 -23.13 -8.05 18.66
N LEU A 225 -22.06 -7.31 18.99
CA LEU A 225 -20.70 -7.81 18.90
C LEU A 225 -20.37 -8.71 20.09
N ASP A 226 -19.57 -9.76 19.83
CA ASP A 226 -19.01 -10.59 20.89
C ASP A 226 -18.06 -9.76 21.79
N PRO A 227 -18.39 -9.58 23.09
CA PRO A 227 -17.60 -8.75 24.00
C PRO A 227 -16.21 -9.33 24.31
N ALA A 228 -15.98 -10.62 24.06
CA ALA A 228 -14.69 -11.26 24.30
C ALA A 228 -13.61 -10.84 23.29
N ASN A 229 -14.01 -10.24 22.17
CA ASN A 229 -13.11 -9.92 21.07
C ASN A 229 -12.96 -8.40 20.92
N GLU A 230 -11.76 -7.90 21.21
CA GLU A 230 -11.47 -6.47 21.18
C GLU A 230 -11.58 -5.90 19.74
N VAL A 231 -12.54 -5.01 19.54
CA VAL A 231 -12.71 -4.22 18.31
C VAL A 231 -12.34 -2.78 18.58
N SER A 232 -11.46 -2.24 17.75
CA SER A 232 -10.99 -0.86 17.84
C SER A 232 -11.57 0.00 16.72
N MET A 233 -11.87 1.26 17.02
CA MET A 233 -12.33 2.27 16.08
C MET A 233 -11.37 3.46 16.10
N THR A 234 -11.06 3.97 14.92
CA THR A 234 -10.33 5.22 14.73
C THR A 234 -11.06 6.08 13.73
N PHE A 235 -11.29 7.34 14.09
CA PHE A 235 -11.69 8.37 13.15
C PHE A 235 -10.49 9.29 12.92
N ALA A 236 -9.91 9.23 11.72
CA ALA A 236 -8.72 9.98 11.36
C ALA A 236 -9.07 11.26 10.57
N ARG A 237 -8.29 12.32 10.81
CA ARG A 237 -8.24 13.54 9.99
C ARG A 237 -7.12 13.37 8.97
N ASP A 238 -7.50 12.98 7.76
CA ASP A 238 -6.56 12.85 6.64
C ASP A 238 -6.27 14.25 6.07
N ALA A 239 -5.04 14.74 6.21
CA ALA A 239 -4.56 15.94 5.50
C ALA A 239 -4.07 15.55 4.10
N TRP A 240 -4.48 16.29 3.07
CA TRP A 240 -4.21 15.93 1.68
C TRP A 240 -3.10 16.77 1.06
N GLN A 241 -2.08 16.11 0.54
CA GLN A 241 -1.07 16.68 -0.34
C GLN A 241 -1.06 15.90 -1.66
N VAL A 242 -1.87 16.35 -2.63
CA VAL A 242 -2.12 15.62 -3.88
C VAL A 242 -2.64 14.20 -3.57
N ALA A 243 -1.83 13.17 -3.82
CA ALA A 243 -2.18 11.77 -3.57
C ALA A 243 -1.67 11.25 -2.22
N SER A 244 -0.81 11.99 -1.52
CA SER A 244 -0.25 11.57 -0.23
C SER A 244 -1.01 12.16 0.96
N ARG A 245 -1.00 11.43 2.06
CA ARG A 245 -1.56 11.85 3.36
C ARG A 245 -0.42 11.96 4.37
N PRO A 246 0.21 13.14 4.54
CA PRO A 246 1.25 13.30 5.55
C PRO A 246 0.70 13.08 6.95
N GLU A 247 1.57 12.62 7.85
CA GLU A 247 1.23 12.52 9.27
C GLU A 247 1.09 13.92 9.87
N ILE A 248 0.03 14.12 10.66
CA ILE A 248 -0.27 15.38 11.36
C ILE A 248 -0.49 15.11 12.84
N LYS A 249 -0.27 16.13 13.69
CA LYS A 249 -0.55 16.00 15.13
C LYS A 249 -2.04 15.82 15.43
N GLU A 250 -2.88 16.48 14.64
CA GLU A 250 -4.34 16.51 14.78
C GLU A 250 -5.00 15.27 14.15
N LYS A 251 -4.27 14.18 13.96
CA LYS A 251 -4.73 13.01 13.22
C LYS A 251 -5.96 12.34 13.85
N TYR A 252 -6.01 12.24 15.17
CA TYR A 252 -7.11 11.53 15.85
C TYR A 252 -8.27 12.48 16.15
N ILE A 253 -9.37 12.30 15.44
CA ILE A 253 -10.65 12.96 15.74
C ILE A 253 -11.21 12.31 17.02
N GLY A 254 -11.62 13.14 17.99
CA GLY A 254 -11.90 12.70 19.37
C GLY A 254 -10.64 12.42 20.19
N GLY A 255 -9.45 12.77 19.69
CA GLY A 255 -8.18 12.75 20.40
C GLY A 255 -7.50 11.38 20.56
N LYS A 256 -8.19 10.26 20.24
CA LYS A 256 -7.62 8.91 20.36
C LYS A 256 -8.36 7.88 19.49
N SER A 257 -7.81 6.67 19.44
CA SER A 257 -8.57 5.46 19.06
C SER A 257 -9.41 4.98 20.25
N PHE A 258 -10.54 4.34 19.96
CA PHE A 258 -11.47 3.83 20.95
C PHE A 258 -11.58 2.31 20.83
N THR A 259 -11.69 1.61 21.94
CA THR A 259 -12.25 0.25 21.95
C THR A 259 -13.77 0.39 21.91
N LEU A 260 -14.45 -0.33 21.02
CA LEU A 260 -15.89 -0.14 20.79
C LEU A 260 -16.73 -0.39 22.04
N SER A 261 -16.34 -1.35 22.89
CA SER A 261 -17.03 -1.63 24.16
C SER A 261 -16.98 -0.47 25.16
N GLU A 262 -16.05 0.46 25.01
CA GLU A 262 -15.89 1.63 25.88
C GLU A 262 -16.50 2.91 25.27
N LEU A 263 -17.01 2.85 24.04
CA LEU A 263 -17.50 4.02 23.33
C LEU A 263 -18.87 4.45 23.90
N THR A 264 -18.91 5.63 24.50
CA THR A 264 -20.15 6.24 25.00
C THR A 264 -20.87 7.08 23.94
N ALA A 265 -22.16 7.32 24.13
CA ALA A 265 -22.95 8.20 23.25
C ALA A 265 -22.38 9.62 23.17
N GLY A 266 -21.92 10.18 24.29
CA GLY A 266 -21.29 11.50 24.32
C GLY A 266 -19.99 11.55 23.51
N GLN A 267 -19.14 10.53 23.65
CA GLN A 267 -17.90 10.42 22.87
C GLN A 267 -18.20 10.26 21.38
N TRP A 268 -19.14 9.38 21.01
CA TRP A 268 -19.51 9.18 19.61
C TRP A 268 -20.04 10.45 18.97
N GLN A 269 -20.97 11.14 19.64
CA GLN A 269 -21.51 12.41 19.15
C GLN A 269 -20.42 13.48 19.02
N GLY A 270 -19.47 13.54 19.97
CA GLY A 270 -18.33 14.45 19.92
C GLY A 270 -17.43 14.19 18.71
N VAL A 271 -17.05 12.93 18.50
CA VAL A 271 -16.26 12.48 17.34
C VAL A 271 -16.95 12.85 16.03
N LEU A 272 -18.25 12.61 15.91
CA LEU A 272 -19.01 12.93 14.70
C LEU A 272 -19.07 14.43 14.40
N LYS A 273 -19.26 15.26 15.43
CA LYS A 273 -19.26 16.72 15.28
C LYS A 273 -17.91 17.21 14.77
N GLU A 274 -16.82 16.75 15.38
CA GLU A 274 -15.46 17.11 14.95
C GLU A 274 -15.13 16.56 13.55
N ALA A 275 -15.57 15.33 13.22
CA ALA A 275 -15.42 14.77 11.88
C ALA A 275 -16.14 15.60 10.81
N LEU A 276 -17.33 16.13 11.12
CA LEU A 276 -18.10 16.96 10.22
C LEU A 276 -17.40 18.30 9.91
N GLU A 277 -16.62 18.83 10.84
CA GLU A 277 -15.81 20.06 10.63
C GLU A 277 -14.70 19.89 9.59
N CYS A 278 -14.30 18.65 9.32
CA CYS A 278 -13.38 18.33 8.22
C CYS A 278 -14.03 18.51 6.83
N LEU A 279 -15.35 18.78 6.77
CA LEU A 279 -16.12 18.96 5.56
C LEU A 279 -16.72 20.38 5.48
N GLU A 280 -16.85 20.94 4.28
CA GLU A 280 -17.36 22.31 4.09
C GLU A 280 -18.88 22.38 4.24
N LYS A 281 -19.36 23.05 5.29
CA LYS A 281 -20.79 23.30 5.54
C LYS A 281 -21.51 24.00 4.37
N ALA A 282 -20.85 24.96 3.71
CA ALA A 282 -21.40 25.70 2.59
C ALA A 282 -21.74 24.82 1.37
N HIS A 283 -21.10 23.66 1.26
CA HIS A 283 -21.35 22.67 0.21
C HIS A 283 -22.15 21.47 0.75
N HIS A 284 -22.98 21.68 1.78
CA HIS A 284 -23.74 20.61 2.44
C HIS A 284 -22.85 19.43 2.88
N TYR A 285 -21.63 19.74 3.30
CA TYR A 285 -20.62 18.75 3.72
C TYR A 285 -20.23 17.75 2.60
N GLN A 286 -20.37 18.14 1.33
CA GLN A 286 -19.96 17.37 0.15
C GLN A 286 -18.67 17.91 -0.48
N LYS A 287 -17.78 18.43 0.37
CA LYS A 287 -16.47 18.95 -0.04
C LYS A 287 -15.52 18.95 1.15
N ARG A 288 -14.24 18.71 0.89
CA ARG A 288 -13.17 18.80 1.91
C ARG A 288 -13.03 20.24 2.41
N SER A 289 -12.86 20.41 3.71
CA SER A 289 -12.58 21.70 4.33
C SER A 289 -11.08 21.99 4.31
N GLN A 290 -10.73 23.28 4.37
CA GLN A 290 -9.36 23.74 4.57
C GLN A 290 -9.14 24.00 6.06
N GLN A 291 -8.16 23.33 6.66
CA GLN A 291 -7.83 23.50 8.07
C GLN A 291 -6.33 23.74 8.24
N ALA A 292 -5.96 24.49 9.28
CA ALA A 292 -4.58 24.57 9.72
C ALA A 292 -4.22 23.27 10.46
N VAL A 293 -3.22 22.55 9.98
CA VAL A 293 -2.74 21.27 10.51
C VAL A 293 -1.23 21.32 10.76
N THR A 294 -0.77 20.61 11.77
CA THR A 294 0.65 20.53 12.12
C THR A 294 1.26 19.28 11.51
N VAL A 295 1.92 19.44 10.36
CA VAL A 295 2.59 18.34 9.64
C VAL A 295 3.83 17.92 10.41
N ILE A 296 3.96 16.61 10.65
CA ILE A 296 5.13 15.98 11.27
C ILE A 296 6.09 15.54 10.17
N LYS A 297 7.29 16.15 10.13
CA LYS A 297 8.34 15.79 9.18
C LYS A 297 9.10 14.56 9.66
N LYS A 298 9.86 13.93 8.74
CA LYS A 298 10.64 12.71 9.02
C LYS A 298 11.75 12.90 10.05
N ASP A 299 12.25 14.12 10.20
CA ASP A 299 13.25 14.52 11.18
C ASP A 299 12.64 14.89 12.55
N GLY A 300 11.31 14.78 12.70
CA GLY A 300 10.58 15.14 13.91
C GLY A 300 10.24 16.63 14.01
N ASP A 301 10.63 17.45 13.04
CA ASP A 301 10.22 18.86 12.98
C ASP A 301 8.72 18.99 12.66
N HIS A 302 8.13 20.09 13.10
CA HIS A 302 6.71 20.36 12.99
C HIS A 302 6.45 21.63 12.19
N GLN A 303 5.58 21.54 11.20
CA GLN A 303 5.23 22.70 10.38
C GLN A 303 3.72 22.89 10.29
N LEU A 304 3.24 24.07 10.70
CA LEU A 304 1.86 24.46 10.50
C LEU A 304 1.61 24.76 9.01
N ARG A 305 0.56 24.15 8.44
CA ARG A 305 0.13 24.38 7.05
C ARG A 305 -1.39 24.37 6.96
N THR A 306 -1.94 25.18 6.06
CA THR A 306 -3.34 25.05 5.66
C THR A 306 -3.45 23.96 4.59
N MET A 307 -4.25 22.93 4.85
CA MET A 307 -4.42 21.79 3.96
C MET A 307 -5.89 21.40 3.84
N GLN A 308 -6.25 20.83 2.69
CA GLN A 308 -7.51 20.12 2.54
C GLN A 308 -7.51 18.93 3.49
N VAL A 309 -8.57 18.78 4.28
CA VAL A 309 -8.74 17.65 5.20
C VAL A 309 -9.99 16.85 4.87
N SER A 310 -10.00 15.59 5.25
CA SER A 310 -11.23 14.79 5.24
C SER A 310 -11.26 13.82 6.40
N PRO A 311 -12.45 13.48 6.91
CA PRO A 311 -12.60 12.46 7.94
C PRO A 311 -12.42 11.07 7.29
N HIS A 312 -11.86 10.10 8.01
CA HIS A 312 -11.71 8.70 7.57
C HIS A 312 -11.99 7.77 8.76
N LEU A 313 -13.02 6.95 8.65
CA LEU A 313 -13.41 5.99 9.70
C LEU A 313 -12.80 4.62 9.40
N THR A 314 -12.11 4.03 10.36
CA THR A 314 -11.65 2.63 10.30
C THR A 314 -12.07 1.89 11.56
N ILE A 315 -12.59 0.68 11.42
CA ILE A 315 -12.92 -0.23 12.53
C ILE A 315 -12.17 -1.55 12.30
N TRP A 316 -11.38 -1.97 13.27
CA TRP A 316 -10.47 -3.12 13.17
C TRP A 316 -10.71 -4.14 14.27
N SER A 317 -10.77 -5.41 13.88
CA SER A 317 -10.65 -6.57 14.76
C SER A 317 -9.25 -7.19 14.60
N SER A 318 -8.50 -7.29 15.70
CA SER A 318 -7.11 -7.76 15.70
C SER A 318 -7.00 -9.24 16.06
N PHE A 319 -5.95 -9.90 15.58
CA PHE A 319 -5.59 -11.27 15.93
C PHE A 319 -4.09 -11.50 15.79
N THR A 320 -3.61 -12.54 16.45
CA THR A 320 -2.20 -12.94 16.40
C THR A 320 -1.88 -13.59 15.06
N LEU A 321 -0.86 -13.10 14.39
CA LEU A 321 -0.50 -13.55 13.04
C LEU A 321 0.03 -14.99 13.03
N SER A 322 0.85 -15.37 14.02
CA SER A 322 1.43 -16.72 14.13
C SER A 322 0.41 -17.85 14.39
N SER A 323 -0.81 -17.53 14.80
CA SER A 323 -1.89 -18.51 15.00
C SER A 323 -3.03 -18.34 13.99
N ALA A 324 -2.82 -17.51 12.96
CA ALA A 324 -3.86 -17.17 12.01
C ALA A 324 -4.07 -18.27 10.97
N ASP A 325 -5.31 -18.72 10.86
CA ASP A 325 -5.77 -19.63 9.81
C ASP A 325 -7.04 -19.09 9.13
N GLU A 326 -7.57 -19.85 8.18
CA GLU A 326 -8.80 -19.46 7.47
C GLU A 326 -10.00 -19.32 8.43
N GLN A 327 -10.09 -20.16 9.47
CA GLN A 327 -11.19 -20.10 10.43
C GLN A 327 -11.13 -18.82 11.27
N THR A 328 -9.93 -18.40 11.68
CA THR A 328 -9.68 -17.13 12.35
C THR A 328 -10.12 -15.96 11.48
N LEU A 329 -9.76 -15.96 10.19
CA LEU A 329 -10.20 -14.94 9.23
C LEU A 329 -11.73 -14.86 9.12
N ARG A 330 -12.39 -16.01 8.94
CA ARG A 330 -13.86 -16.09 8.87
C ARG A 330 -14.51 -15.57 10.14
N ALA A 331 -14.00 -15.95 11.30
CA ALA A 331 -14.51 -15.46 12.58
C ALA A 331 -14.39 -13.93 12.69
N ARG A 332 -13.26 -13.35 12.29
CA ARG A 332 -13.00 -11.90 12.34
C ARG A 332 -13.82 -11.12 11.32
N ILE A 333 -14.06 -11.68 10.12
CA ILE A 333 -14.98 -11.11 9.13
C ILE A 333 -16.41 -11.14 9.66
N ASN A 334 -16.89 -12.29 10.14
CA ASN A 334 -18.24 -12.44 10.70
C ASN A 334 -18.46 -11.49 11.89
N GLN A 335 -17.45 -11.30 12.73
CA GLN A 335 -17.51 -10.36 13.84
C GLN A 335 -17.79 -8.92 13.37
N LEU A 336 -17.21 -8.50 12.26
CA LEU A 336 -17.40 -7.14 11.73
C LEU A 336 -18.55 -7.03 10.71
N ASP A 337 -19.27 -8.11 10.42
CA ASP A 337 -20.32 -8.10 9.41
C ASP A 337 -21.49 -7.18 9.78
N ALA A 338 -21.88 -7.13 11.05
CA ALA A 338 -22.89 -6.19 11.55
C ALA A 338 -22.45 -4.73 11.37
N ILE A 339 -21.17 -4.43 11.64
CA ILE A 339 -20.56 -3.12 11.41
C ILE A 339 -20.52 -2.78 9.92
N TYR A 340 -20.12 -3.72 9.06
CA TYR A 340 -20.09 -3.52 7.61
C TYR A 340 -21.49 -3.22 7.05
N ARG A 341 -22.50 -3.99 7.48
CA ARG A 341 -23.91 -3.77 7.11
C ARG A 341 -24.41 -2.42 7.59
N TRP A 342 -24.16 -2.08 8.85
CA TRP A 342 -24.50 -0.77 9.40
C TRP A 342 -23.88 0.36 8.58
N MET A 343 -22.57 0.31 8.35
CA MET A 343 -21.83 1.35 7.63
C MET A 343 -22.36 1.55 6.21
N ASN A 344 -22.70 0.47 5.49
CA ASN A 344 -23.32 0.56 4.17
C ASN A 344 -24.74 1.14 4.20
N GLN A 345 -25.52 0.90 5.26
CA GLN A 345 -26.89 1.41 5.37
C GLN A 345 -26.95 2.90 5.72
N VAL A 346 -25.98 3.42 6.46
CA VAL A 346 -25.93 4.85 6.88
C VAL A 346 -25.16 5.74 5.91
N SER A 347 -24.34 5.17 5.02
CA SER A 347 -23.42 5.91 4.14
C SER A 347 -23.95 6.15 2.73
#